data_AF-A0A0A1VL11-F1
#
_entry.id   AF-A0A0A1VL11-F1
#
_cell.length_a   1.000
_cell.length_b   1.000
_cell.length_c   1.000
_cell.angle_alpha   90.00
_cell.angle_beta   90.00
_cell.angle_gamma   90.00
#
_symmetry.space_group_name_H-M   'P 1'
#
loop_
_entity.id
_entity.type
_entity.pdbx_description
1 polymer ?
#
loop_
_entity_poly.entity_id
_entity_poly.type
_entity_poly.pdbx_seq_one_letter_code
_entity_poly.pdbx_strand_id
1 'polypeptide(L)'
;SAYKTAGKALGVVVRQIPRGLHKLGPYHIQNVNALHSRIKEGLRPFRGVATKNLPLYLAWFRFFDRTGGAAKPRQLLLDAIGVPVINTDL
;
A
#
# COMPACT_ATOMS: atom_id res chain seq x y z
N SER A 1 -5.67 -19.73 -10.03
CA SER A 1 -6.25 -18.45 -9.55
C SER A 1 -5.33 -17.33 -9.98
N ALA A 2 -5.87 -16.28 -10.62
CA ALA A 2 -5.10 -15.17 -11.19
C ALA A 2 -4.10 -14.55 -10.21
N TYR A 3 -4.47 -14.47 -8.92
CA TYR A 3 -3.60 -13.95 -7.86
C TYR A 3 -2.33 -14.78 -7.63
N LYS A 4 -2.40 -16.12 -7.74
CA LYS A 4 -1.22 -16.98 -7.61
C LYS A 4 -0.24 -16.78 -8.78
N THR A 5 -0.78 -16.57 -9.99
CA THR A 5 0.01 -16.26 -11.19
C THR A 5 0.70 -14.91 -11.06
N ALA A 6 -0.03 -13.88 -10.63
CA ALA A 6 0.53 -12.55 -10.39
C ALA A 6 1.59 -12.55 -9.28
N GLY A 7 1.35 -13.28 -8.18
CA GLY A 7 2.34 -13.44 -7.12
C GLY A 7 3.65 -14.06 -7.59
N LYS A 8 3.57 -15.10 -8.43
CA LYS A 8 4.75 -15.72 -9.06
C LYS A 8 5.51 -14.71 -9.94
N ALA A 9 4.81 -13.92 -10.74
CA ALA A 9 5.44 -12.91 -11.61
C ALA A 9 6.11 -11.77 -10.82
N LEU A 10 5.55 -11.41 -9.66
CA LEU A 10 6.06 -10.34 -8.80
C LEU A 10 7.06 -10.81 -7.73
N GLY A 11 7.31 -12.12 -7.62
CA GLY A 11 8.16 -12.69 -6.57
C GLY A 11 7.57 -12.57 -5.15
N VAL A 12 6.24 -12.46 -5.02
CA VAL A 12 5.56 -12.25 -3.74
C VAL A 12 4.79 -13.50 -3.32
N VAL A 13 4.87 -13.85 -2.03
CA VAL A 13 4.11 -14.96 -1.43
C VAL A 13 2.64 -14.56 -1.29
N VAL A 14 1.77 -15.30 -1.97
CA VAL A 14 0.32 -15.09 -1.89
C VAL A 14 -0.27 -15.91 -0.75
N ARG A 15 -0.89 -15.24 0.22
CA ARG A 15 -1.66 -15.87 1.30
C ARG A 15 -3.15 -15.71 1.03
N GLN A 16 -3.89 -16.81 1.10
CA GLN A 16 -5.35 -16.83 0.93
C GLN A 16 -6.00 -17.27 2.23
N ILE A 17 -7.02 -16.54 2.67
CA ILE A 17 -7.84 -16.94 3.83
C ILE A 17 -8.89 -17.93 3.32
N PRO A 18 -9.04 -19.12 3.95
CA PRO A 18 -10.05 -20.10 3.55
C PRO A 18 -11.46 -19.52 3.65
N ARG A 19 -12.37 -20.05 2.84
CA ARG A 19 -13.78 -19.63 2.83
C ARG A 19 -14.40 -19.87 4.21
N GLY A 20 -15.18 -18.91 4.70
CA GLY A 20 -15.80 -18.97 6.03
C GLY A 20 -14.92 -18.47 7.18
N LEU A 21 -13.64 -18.16 6.92
CA LEU A 21 -12.75 -17.54 7.89
C LEU A 21 -12.48 -16.07 7.53
N HIS A 22 -12.28 -15.24 8.55
CA HIS A 22 -11.93 -13.82 8.39
C HIS A 22 -10.47 -13.51 8.76
N LYS A 23 -9.75 -14.50 9.30
CA LYS A 23 -8.38 -14.39 9.78
C LYS A 23 -7.62 -15.70 9.52
N LEU A 24 -6.33 -15.59 9.21
CA LEU A 24 -5.37 -16.68 9.12
C LEU A 24 -4.07 -16.23 9.78
N GLY A 25 -3.77 -16.68 11.01
CA GLY A 25 -2.60 -16.22 11.75
C GLY A 25 -2.59 -14.69 11.93
N PRO A 26 -1.53 -13.96 11.54
CA PRO A 26 -1.50 -12.50 11.62
C PRO A 26 -2.33 -11.80 10.53
N TYR A 27 -2.81 -12.53 9.52
CA TYR A 27 -3.51 -11.95 8.37
C TYR A 27 -5.01 -11.84 8.67
N HIS A 28 -5.53 -10.61 8.71
CA HIS A 28 -6.96 -10.34 8.89
C HIS A 28 -7.53 -9.63 7.67
N ILE A 29 -8.66 -10.12 7.14
CA ILE A 29 -9.33 -9.48 5.99
C ILE A 29 -9.74 -8.03 6.27
N GLN A 30 -10.04 -7.69 7.52
CA GLN A 30 -10.36 -6.33 7.92
C GLN A 30 -9.18 -5.37 7.76
N ASN A 31 -7.94 -5.82 8.01
CA ASN A 31 -6.74 -4.99 7.78
C ASN A 31 -6.58 -4.67 6.29
N VAL A 32 -6.81 -5.65 5.43
CA VAL A 32 -6.76 -5.47 3.97
C VAL A 32 -7.87 -4.53 3.50
N ASN A 33 -9.09 -4.72 3.99
CA ASN A 33 -10.23 -3.84 3.66
C ASN A 33 -9.99 -2.41 4.14
N ALA A 34 -9.48 -2.22 5.35
CA ALA A 34 -9.15 -0.91 5.89
C ALA A 34 -8.02 -0.22 5.09
N LEU A 35 -6.99 -0.96 4.67
CA LEU A 35 -5.96 -0.42 3.77
C LEU A 35 -6.55 0.00 2.43
N HIS A 36 -7.40 -0.84 1.83
CA HIS A 36 -8.04 -0.53 0.55
C HIS A 36 -8.95 0.70 0.63
N SER A 37 -9.74 0.83 1.70
CA SER A 37 -10.58 2.02 1.93
C SER A 37 -9.73 3.28 2.05
N ARG A 38 -8.64 3.26 2.83
CA ARG A 38 -7.72 4.40 2.95
C ARG A 38 -7.09 4.80 1.63
N ILE A 39 -6.66 3.83 0.80
CA ILE A 39 -6.15 4.11 -0.55
C ILE A 39 -7.22 4.81 -1.39
N LYS A 40 -8.44 4.27 -1.40
CA LYS A 40 -9.55 4.83 -2.17
C LYS A 40 -9.89 6.26 -1.73
N GLU A 41 -9.92 6.50 -0.43
CA GLU A 41 -10.15 7.83 0.16
C GLU A 41 -9.01 8.80 -0.16
N GLY A 42 -7.76 8.37 -0.04
CA GLY A 42 -6.59 9.17 -0.39
C GLY A 42 -6.52 9.53 -1.88
N LEU A 43 -7.03 8.67 -2.76
CA LEU A 43 -7.10 8.94 -4.19
C LEU A 43 -8.33 9.77 -4.63
N ARG A 44 -9.37 9.84 -3.78
CA ARG A 44 -10.63 10.56 -4.07
C ARG A 44 -10.45 12.03 -4.46
N PRO A 45 -9.53 12.82 -3.85
CA PRO A 45 -9.32 14.22 -4.22
C PRO A 45 -8.84 14.43 -5.65
N PHE A 46 -8.15 13.45 -6.25
CA PHE A 46 -7.53 13.59 -7.57
C PHE A 46 -8.49 13.38 -8.75
N ARG A 47 -9.79 13.09 -8.49
CA ARG A 47 -10.89 13.01 -9.48
C ARG A 47 -10.58 12.20 -10.76
N GLY A 48 -9.68 11.22 -10.67
CA GLY A 48 -9.23 10.40 -11.80
C GLY A 48 -7.72 10.41 -11.93
N VAL A 49 -7.07 9.37 -11.38
CA VAL A 49 -5.62 9.19 -11.49
C VAL A 49 -5.29 8.54 -12.82
N ALA A 50 -4.43 9.18 -13.62
CA ALA A 50 -3.89 8.55 -14.82
C ALA A 50 -3.08 7.30 -14.43
N THR A 51 -3.41 6.13 -15.01
CA THR A 51 -2.77 4.85 -14.66
C THR A 51 -1.24 4.89 -14.75
N LYS A 52 -0.69 5.67 -15.69
CA LYS A 52 0.77 5.88 -15.84
C LYS A 52 1.45 6.45 -14.59
N ASN A 53 0.73 7.24 -13.78
CA ASN A 53 1.25 7.89 -12.60
C ASN A 53 0.86 7.18 -11.31
N LEU A 54 0.04 6.12 -11.37
CA LEU A 54 -0.45 5.39 -10.20
C LEU A 54 0.66 4.99 -9.20
N PRO A 55 1.84 4.53 -9.64
CA PRO A 55 2.94 4.23 -8.71
C PRO A 55 3.37 5.43 -7.86
N LEU A 56 3.42 6.63 -8.46
CA LEU A 56 3.80 7.86 -7.75
C LEU A 56 2.75 8.26 -6.72
N TYR A 57 1.46 8.17 -7.08
CA TYR A 57 0.37 8.45 -6.15
C TYR A 57 0.33 7.46 -4.98
N LEU A 58 0.63 6.18 -5.22
CA LEU A 58 0.72 5.18 -4.16
C LEU A 58 1.91 5.44 -3.23
N ALA A 59 3.04 5.92 -3.75
CA ALA A 59 4.18 6.33 -2.93
C ALA A 59 3.79 7.51 -2.00
N TRP A 60 3.11 8.53 -2.54
CA TRP A 60 2.60 9.65 -1.74
C TRP A 60 1.56 9.20 -0.71
N PHE A 61 0.62 8.35 -1.11
CA PHE A 61 -0.37 7.78 -0.19
C PHE A 61 0.32 7.06 0.98
N ARG A 62 1.31 6.20 0.70
CA ARG A 62 2.06 5.48 1.75
C ARG A 62 2.80 6.41 2.70
N PHE A 63 3.36 7.50 2.17
CA PHE A 63 4.00 8.51 2.99
C PHE A 63 3.00 9.14 3.97
N PHE A 64 1.88 9.65 3.46
CA PHE A 64 0.86 10.31 4.31
C PHE A 64 0.18 9.36 5.29
N ASP A 65 -0.10 8.12 4.88
CA ASP A 65 -0.69 7.08 5.73
C ASP A 65 0.20 6.75 6.94
N ARG A 66 1.54 6.83 6.77
CA ARG A 66 2.52 6.58 7.83
C ARG A 66 2.85 7.81 8.68
N THR A 67 2.85 9.01 8.10
CA THR A 67 3.14 10.24 8.85
C THR A 67 1.91 10.82 9.56
N GLY A 68 0.74 10.19 9.42
CA GLY A 68 -0.51 10.68 10.00
C GLY A 68 -1.00 11.98 9.37
N GLY A 69 -0.67 12.21 8.09
CA GLY A 69 -1.01 13.45 7.38
C GLY A 69 -0.24 14.69 7.83
N ALA A 70 0.59 14.61 8.88
CA ALA A 70 1.48 15.69 9.25
C ALA A 70 2.56 15.84 8.16
N ALA A 71 2.58 17.00 7.50
CA ALA A 71 3.60 17.31 6.52
C ALA A 71 4.96 17.35 7.23
N LYS A 72 5.84 16.40 6.90
CA LYS A 72 7.27 16.45 7.22
C LYS A 72 8.04 16.64 5.91
N PRO A 73 8.09 17.86 5.34
CA PRO A 73 8.64 18.10 4.01
C PRO A 73 10.08 17.60 3.87
N ARG A 74 10.90 17.78 4.92
CA ARG A 74 12.26 17.24 4.98
C ARG A 74 12.31 15.72 4.88
N GLN A 75 11.39 15.02 5.57
CA GLN A 75 11.33 13.56 5.52
C GLN A 75 10.88 13.06 4.15
N LEU A 76 9.88 13.73 3.56
CA LEU A 76 9.42 13.42 2.20
C LEU A 76 10.55 13.55 1.18
N LEU A 77 11.34 14.62 1.29
CA LEU A 77 12.48 14.83 0.41
C LEU A 77 13.50 13.71 0.59
N LEU A 78 13.96 13.42 1.82
CA LEU A 78 14.92 12.34 2.10
C LEU A 78 14.45 10.99 1.55
N ASP A 79 13.18 10.67 1.73
CA ASP A 79 12.55 9.46 1.22
C ASP A 79 12.52 9.41 -0.32
N ALA A 80 12.28 10.56 -0.97
CA ALA A 80 12.21 10.67 -2.43
C ALA A 80 13.59 10.59 -3.12
N ILE A 81 14.67 11.05 -2.48
CA ILE A 81 16.06 10.91 -2.98
C ILE A 81 16.64 9.50 -2.75
N GLY A 82 15.85 8.57 -2.23
CA GLY A 82 16.27 7.18 -2.06
C GLY A 82 17.04 6.93 -0.78
N VAL A 83 16.91 7.77 0.25
CA VAL A 83 17.27 7.39 1.62
C VAL A 83 16.10 6.55 2.15
N PRO A 84 16.22 5.21 2.22
CA PRO A 84 15.08 4.37 2.50
C PRO A 84 14.80 4.36 4.01
N VAL A 85 14.03 5.34 4.49
CA VAL A 85 13.32 5.23 5.78
C VAL A 85 12.05 4.38 5.62
N ILE A 86 11.59 4.19 4.37
CA ILE A 86 10.31 3.54 4.04
C ILE A 86 10.45 1.99 3.89
N ASN A 87 11.68 1.46 3.78
CA ASN A 87 12.01 0.03 3.58
C ASN A 87 13.09 -0.50 4.54
N THR A 88 13.13 -0.05 5.80
CA THR A 88 14.18 -0.46 6.76
C THR A 88 13.70 -1.36 7.90
N ASP A 89 12.51 -1.95 7.80
CA ASP A 89 12.06 -3.01 8.72
C ASP A 89 11.28 -4.10 7.97
N LEU A 90 12.03 -4.98 7.28
CA LEU A 90 11.73 -6.40 7.04
C LEU A 90 13.05 -7.16 6.83
#